data_AF-A0A972JZ62-F1
#
_entry.id   AF-A0A972JZ62-F1
#
_cell.length_a   1.000
_cell.length_b   1.000
_cell.length_c   1.000
_cell.angle_alpha   90.00
_cell.angle_beta   90.00
_cell.angle_gamma   90.00
#
_symmetry.space_group_name_H-M   'P 1'
#
loop_
_entity.id
_entity.type
_entity.pdbx_description
1 polymer ?
#
loop_
_entity_poly.entity_id
_entity_poly.type
_entity_poly.pdbx_seq_one_letter_code
_entity_poly.pdbx_strand_id
1 'polypeptide(L)'
;MINQEPKPVGLTASVGYQIGVRRPLPISKERAWELISSLDGLQLWLGSISSMKLQRGEKYLTEEGTSGELRVVKPYEQLRLTWHKAGWSQPSTLQIRLISTSPIKTTLSFHQEKLENAAVREEMKARWEHVIMQISESSV
;
A
#
# COMPACT_ATOMS: atom_id res chain seq x y z
N MET A 1 11.89 22.42 -33.85
CA MET A 1 11.01 21.35 -33.33
C MET A 1 11.39 21.15 -31.86
N ILE A 2 10.49 21.50 -30.94
CA ILE A 2 10.70 21.27 -29.51
C ILE A 2 10.39 19.80 -29.22
N ASN A 3 11.43 19.00 -28.98
CA ASN A 3 11.28 17.67 -28.41
C ASN A 3 10.65 17.84 -27.02
N GLN A 4 9.36 17.58 -26.89
CA GLN A 4 8.77 17.38 -25.57
C GLN A 4 9.17 15.98 -25.12
N GLU A 5 10.15 15.91 -24.23
CA GLU A 5 10.41 14.67 -23.48
C GLU A 5 9.10 14.20 -22.83
N PRO A 6 8.75 12.91 -22.93
CA PRO A 6 7.51 12.42 -22.36
C PRO A 6 7.49 12.69 -20.86
N LYS A 7 6.44 13.36 -20.38
CA LYS A 7 6.29 13.67 -18.96
C LYS A 7 6.43 12.37 -18.14
N PRO A 8 7.28 12.34 -17.09
CA PRO A 8 7.47 11.15 -16.29
C PRO A 8 6.14 10.72 -15.67
N VAL A 9 5.72 9.47 -15.94
CA VAL A 9 4.45 8.94 -15.42
C VAL A 9 4.50 8.92 -13.89
N GLY A 10 3.46 9.48 -13.26
CA GLY A 10 3.33 9.48 -11.81
C GLY A 10 4.22 10.48 -11.09
N LEU A 11 4.90 11.41 -11.77
CA LEU A 11 5.55 12.54 -11.12
C LEU A 11 4.56 13.70 -10.94
N THR A 12 4.47 14.24 -9.74
CA THR A 12 3.70 15.47 -9.47
C THR A 12 4.56 16.50 -8.77
N ALA A 13 4.23 17.78 -8.97
CA ALA A 13 4.97 18.89 -8.36
C ALA A 13 4.93 18.89 -6.82
N SER A 14 3.90 18.30 -6.21
CA SER A 14 3.67 18.37 -4.76
C SER A 14 4.04 17.09 -3.99
N VAL A 15 4.02 15.90 -4.61
CA VAL A 15 4.25 14.62 -3.90
C VAL A 15 5.38 13.76 -4.48
N GLY A 16 6.13 14.25 -5.46
CA GLY A 16 7.18 13.47 -6.13
C GLY A 16 6.59 12.33 -6.97
N TYR A 17 7.31 11.21 -7.09
CA TYR A 17 6.80 10.02 -7.77
C TYR A 17 5.76 9.31 -6.92
N GLN A 18 4.71 8.79 -7.58
CA GLN A 18 3.63 8.04 -6.97
C GLN A 18 3.13 6.89 -7.84
N ILE A 19 2.50 5.91 -7.20
CA ILE A 19 1.81 4.78 -7.84
C ILE A 19 0.42 4.60 -7.25
N GLY A 20 -0.43 3.91 -8.00
CA GLY A 20 -1.70 3.38 -7.49
C GLY A 20 -2.00 2.04 -8.16
N VAL A 21 -2.33 1.03 -7.37
CA VAL A 21 -2.76 -0.29 -7.83
C VAL A 21 -4.08 -0.62 -7.15
N ARG A 22 -5.06 -1.11 -7.90
CA ARG A 22 -6.38 -1.45 -7.34
C ARG A 22 -6.99 -2.66 -8.03
N ARG A 23 -7.78 -3.43 -7.29
CA ARG A 23 -8.49 -4.61 -7.82
C ARG A 23 -9.82 -4.79 -7.08
N PRO A 24 -10.92 -5.06 -7.79
CA PRO A 24 -12.17 -5.51 -7.16
C PRO A 24 -12.02 -6.95 -6.68
N LEU A 25 -12.48 -7.21 -5.45
CA LEU A 25 -12.55 -8.53 -4.83
C LEU A 25 -14.02 -8.92 -4.63
N PRO A 26 -14.42 -10.18 -4.90
CA PRO A 26 -15.80 -10.66 -4.76
C PRO A 26 -16.15 -10.98 -3.30
N ILE A 27 -15.76 -10.12 -2.36
CA ILE A 27 -15.97 -10.27 -0.92
C ILE A 27 -16.50 -8.98 -0.30
N SER A 28 -17.10 -9.10 0.87
CA SER A 28 -17.54 -7.95 1.67
C SER A 28 -16.35 -7.11 2.15
N LYS A 29 -16.63 -5.88 2.60
CA LYS A 29 -15.59 -4.98 3.11
C LYS A 29 -15.01 -5.48 4.43
N GLU A 30 -15.82 -6.17 5.24
CA GLU A 30 -15.43 -6.79 6.50
C GLU A 30 -14.40 -7.90 6.24
N ARG A 31 -14.68 -8.78 5.29
CA ARG A 31 -13.74 -9.85 4.91
C ARG A 31 -12.46 -9.28 4.30
N ALA A 32 -12.57 -8.25 3.45
CA ALA A 32 -11.40 -7.59 2.89
C ALA A 32 -10.55 -6.91 3.98
N TRP A 33 -11.18 -6.34 5.00
CA TRP A 33 -10.50 -5.78 6.17
C TRP A 33 -9.76 -6.84 6.96
N GLU A 34 -10.40 -7.96 7.27
CA GLU A 34 -9.76 -9.10 7.93
C GLU A 34 -8.51 -9.56 7.18
N LEU A 35 -8.59 -9.72 5.85
CA LEU A 35 -7.46 -10.15 5.02
C LEU A 35 -6.27 -9.19 5.06
N ILE A 36 -6.49 -7.87 5.16
CA ILE A 36 -5.37 -6.90 5.22
C ILE A 36 -4.89 -6.61 6.64
N SER A 37 -5.70 -6.95 7.65
CA SER A 37 -5.42 -6.65 9.06
C SER A 37 -4.97 -7.85 9.89
N SER A 38 -5.17 -9.07 9.38
CA SER A 38 -4.64 -10.29 9.99
C SER A 38 -3.11 -10.29 9.97
N LEU A 39 -2.49 -11.10 10.82
CA LEU A 39 -1.04 -11.25 10.83
C LEU A 39 -0.51 -11.69 9.46
N ASP A 40 -1.14 -12.68 8.82
CA ASP A 40 -0.77 -13.15 7.48
C ASP A 40 -0.90 -12.03 6.44
N GLY A 41 -1.98 -11.24 6.53
CA GLY A 41 -2.19 -10.07 5.70
C GLY A 41 -1.08 -9.04 5.84
N LEU A 42 -0.77 -8.66 7.09
CA LEU A 42 0.33 -7.77 7.40
C LEU A 42 1.65 -8.33 6.86
N GLN A 43 1.97 -9.59 7.11
CA GLN A 43 3.20 -10.20 6.60
C GLN A 43 3.29 -10.15 5.08
N LEU A 44 2.16 -10.36 4.39
CA LEU A 44 2.08 -10.32 2.94
C LEU A 44 2.41 -8.92 2.37
N TRP A 45 1.79 -7.86 2.89
CA TRP A 45 1.93 -6.52 2.31
C TRP A 45 3.00 -5.65 2.99
N LEU A 46 3.16 -5.77 4.32
CA LEU A 46 4.10 -5.00 5.15
C LEU A 46 5.51 -5.59 5.13
N GLY A 47 5.63 -6.92 5.19
CA GLY A 47 6.87 -7.66 5.42
C GLY A 47 6.85 -8.43 6.74
N SER A 48 7.89 -9.21 7.00
CA SER A 48 7.95 -10.14 8.14
C SER A 48 7.85 -9.39 9.47
N ILE A 49 6.79 -9.67 10.21
CA ILE A 49 6.52 -9.06 11.53
C ILE A 49 5.83 -10.09 12.43
N SER A 50 6.15 -10.06 13.73
CA SER A 50 5.59 -10.98 14.72
C SER A 50 4.23 -10.53 15.26
N SER A 51 4.03 -9.22 15.38
CA SER A 51 2.75 -8.61 15.76
C SER A 51 2.77 -7.11 15.46
N MET A 52 1.59 -6.53 15.24
CA MET A 52 1.40 -5.09 15.12
C MET A 52 -0.02 -4.71 15.54
N LYS A 53 -0.16 -3.69 16.38
CA LYS A 53 -1.50 -3.18 16.72
C LYS A 53 -1.96 -2.21 15.62
N LEU A 54 -3.15 -2.42 15.08
CA LEU A 54 -3.75 -1.44 14.16
C LEU A 54 -4.36 -0.28 14.94
N GLN A 55 -3.50 0.60 15.42
CA GLN A 55 -3.87 1.83 16.11
C GLN A 55 -3.07 3.01 15.57
N ARG A 56 -3.68 4.20 15.59
CA ARG A 56 -2.98 5.43 15.20
C ARG A 56 -1.80 5.67 16.16
N GLY A 57 -0.63 5.96 15.61
CA GLY A 57 0.62 6.15 16.34
C GLY A 57 1.43 4.87 16.53
N GLU A 58 0.91 3.69 16.15
CA GLU A 58 1.68 2.45 16.21
C GLU A 58 2.89 2.55 15.29
N LYS A 59 4.09 2.35 15.85
CA LYS A 59 5.32 2.22 15.08
C LYS A 59 5.59 0.75 14.78
N TYR A 60 6.22 0.49 13.66
CA TYR A 60 6.61 -0.85 13.27
C TYR A 60 8.02 -0.89 12.69
N LEU A 61 8.61 -2.08 12.75
CA LEU A 61 9.86 -2.46 12.10
C LEU A 61 9.72 -3.93 11.70
N THR A 62 9.90 -4.21 10.40
CA THR A 62 9.92 -5.58 9.89
C THR A 62 11.32 -6.18 9.96
N GLU A 63 11.45 -7.50 9.85
CA GLU A 63 12.76 -8.17 9.83
C GLU A 63 13.63 -7.74 8.65
N GLU A 64 13.02 -7.36 7.52
CA GLU A 64 13.71 -6.81 6.34
C GLU A 64 14.14 -5.34 6.52
N GLY A 65 13.87 -4.75 7.69
CA GLY A 65 14.23 -3.38 8.03
C GLY A 65 13.28 -2.31 7.49
N THR A 66 12.09 -2.68 7.01
CA THR A 66 11.07 -1.69 6.65
C THR A 66 10.44 -1.15 7.94
N SER A 67 10.41 0.17 8.10
CA SER A 67 9.89 0.82 9.29
C SER A 67 8.90 1.93 8.98
N GLY A 68 8.14 2.34 10.00
CA GLY A 68 7.18 3.42 9.85
C GLY A 68 6.22 3.56 11.03
N GLU A 69 5.14 4.29 10.79
CA GLU A 69 4.11 4.59 11.79
C GLU A 69 2.72 4.64 11.13
N LEU A 70 1.72 4.01 11.76
CA LEU A 70 0.30 4.16 11.38
C LEU A 70 -0.18 5.57 11.70
N ARG A 71 -0.51 6.34 10.67
CA ARG A 71 -1.01 7.71 10.79
C ARG A 71 -2.53 7.79 10.75
N VAL A 72 -3.18 6.86 10.05
CA VAL A 72 -4.65 6.73 9.99
C VAL A 72 -5.01 5.26 10.09
N VAL A 73 -5.96 4.95 10.97
CA VAL A 73 -6.63 3.65 11.03
C VAL A 73 -8.12 3.93 11.07
N LYS A 74 -8.82 3.58 10.00
CA LYS A 74 -10.28 3.62 9.90
C LYS A 74 -10.75 2.22 9.52
N PRO A 75 -11.26 1.44 10.48
CA PRO A 75 -11.74 0.09 10.23
C PRO A 75 -12.67 0.02 9.02
N TYR A 76 -12.50 -1.03 8.22
CA TYR A 76 -13.25 -1.31 6.98
C TYR A 76 -13.10 -0.29 5.85
N GLU A 77 -12.27 0.74 6.01
CA GLU A 77 -12.15 1.84 5.06
C GLU A 77 -10.71 2.11 4.64
N GLN A 78 -9.81 2.33 5.60
CA GLN A 78 -8.52 2.93 5.31
C GLN A 78 -7.43 2.64 6.35
N LEU A 79 -6.23 2.37 5.84
CA LEU A 79 -4.97 2.53 6.55
C LEU A 79 -4.12 3.60 5.84
N ARG A 80 -3.41 4.41 6.62
CA ARG A 80 -2.33 5.28 6.12
C ARG A 80 -1.15 5.16 7.06
N LEU A 81 0.04 5.00 6.49
CA LEU A 81 1.28 4.91 7.23
C LEU A 81 2.42 5.64 6.52
N THR A 82 3.41 6.05 7.30
CA THR A 82 4.74 6.27 6.74
C THR A 82 5.36 4.92 6.41
N TRP A 83 6.11 4.86 5.32
CA TRP A 83 6.78 3.64 4.86
C TRP A 83 8.22 3.96 4.48
N HIS A 84 9.15 3.45 5.27
CA HIS A 84 10.58 3.64 5.08
C HIS A 84 11.24 2.28 4.86
N LYS A 85 11.46 1.91 3.60
CA LYS A 85 12.17 0.68 3.26
C LYS A 85 13.65 0.83 3.64
N ALA A 86 14.26 -0.24 4.11
CA ALA A 86 15.69 -0.27 4.42
C ALA A 86 16.53 0.25 3.24
N GLY A 87 17.48 1.14 3.52
CA GLY A 87 18.36 1.76 2.54
C GLY A 87 17.79 2.97 1.79
N TRP A 88 16.52 3.33 1.98
CA TRP A 88 15.97 4.55 1.38
C TRP A 88 16.44 5.81 2.11
N SER A 89 16.66 6.88 1.35
CA SER A 89 17.07 8.20 1.85
C SER A 89 15.96 8.91 2.65
N GLN A 90 14.70 8.66 2.31
CA GLN A 90 13.54 9.31 2.91
C GLN A 90 12.31 8.37 2.98
N PRO A 91 11.39 8.59 3.93
CA PRO A 91 10.16 7.82 4.01
C PRO A 91 9.16 8.24 2.92
N SER A 92 8.43 7.24 2.43
CA SER A 92 7.24 7.42 1.60
C SER A 92 5.97 7.43 2.44
N THR A 93 4.82 7.68 1.81
CA THR A 93 3.50 7.52 2.42
C THR A 93 2.74 6.43 1.69
N LEU A 94 2.31 5.39 2.40
CA LEU A 94 1.44 4.34 1.88
C LEU A 94 0.01 4.55 2.39
N GLN A 95 -0.95 4.43 1.49
CA GLN A 95 -2.38 4.40 1.76
C GLN A 95 -2.97 3.09 1.23
N ILE A 96 -3.72 2.41 2.08
CA ILE A 96 -4.51 1.23 1.73
C ILE A 96 -5.96 1.59 1.93
N ARG A 97 -6.81 1.38 0.92
CA ARG A 97 -8.24 1.69 0.98
C ARG A 97 -9.09 0.51 0.56
N LEU A 98 -10.23 0.38 1.24
CA LEU A 98 -11.32 -0.51 0.89
C LEU A 98 -12.51 0.33 0.46
N ILE A 99 -12.99 0.11 -0.77
CA ILE A 99 -14.12 0.82 -1.34
C ILE A 99 -15.20 -0.20 -1.64
N SER A 100 -16.21 -0.29 -0.77
CA SER A 100 -17.36 -1.16 -1.00
C SER A 100 -18.14 -0.65 -2.22
N THR A 101 -18.36 -1.54 -3.17
CA THR A 101 -19.17 -1.28 -4.38
C THR A 101 -20.52 -1.97 -4.32
N SER A 102 -20.64 -3.01 -3.48
CA SER A 102 -21.88 -3.67 -3.07
C SER A 102 -21.60 -4.46 -1.78
N PRO A 103 -22.62 -5.07 -1.13
CA PRO A 103 -22.42 -5.89 0.07
C PRO A 103 -21.44 -7.06 -0.12
N ILE A 104 -21.28 -7.55 -1.34
CA ILE A 104 -20.44 -8.72 -1.69
C ILE A 104 -19.25 -8.37 -2.59
N LYS A 105 -18.95 -7.08 -2.75
CA LYS A 105 -17.88 -6.65 -3.66
C LYS A 105 -17.16 -5.40 -3.15
N THR A 106 -15.85 -5.53 -2.95
CA THR A 106 -15.00 -4.46 -2.39
C THR A 106 -13.78 -4.26 -3.27
N THR A 107 -13.46 -3.02 -3.62
CA THR A 107 -12.19 -2.69 -4.26
C THR A 107 -11.12 -2.46 -3.22
N LEU A 108 -10.04 -3.25 -3.26
CA LEU A 108 -8.81 -2.99 -2.53
C LEU A 108 -7.91 -2.08 -3.37
N SER A 109 -7.32 -1.06 -2.75
CA SER A 109 -6.41 -0.13 -3.41
C SER A 109 -5.20 0.17 -2.55
N PHE A 110 -4.01 0.05 -3.16
CA PHE A 110 -2.75 0.58 -2.64
C PHE A 110 -2.42 1.86 -3.41
N HIS A 111 -2.06 2.91 -2.69
CA HIS A 111 -1.53 4.16 -3.25
C HIS A 111 -0.31 4.58 -2.44
N GLN A 112 0.78 4.89 -3.13
CA GLN A 112 2.03 5.27 -2.48
C GLN A 112 2.63 6.49 -3.16
N GLU A 113 3.06 7.45 -2.36
CA GLU A 113 3.60 8.74 -2.79
C GLU A 113 4.93 9.05 -2.07
N LYS A 114 5.62 10.11 -2.53
CA LYS A 114 6.98 10.48 -2.10
C LYS A 114 8.03 9.42 -2.41
N LEU A 115 7.86 8.74 -3.55
CA LEU A 115 8.88 7.84 -4.08
C LEU A 115 10.00 8.68 -4.70
N GLU A 116 11.24 8.24 -4.49
CA GLU A 116 12.43 9.03 -4.82
C GLU A 116 12.59 9.26 -6.32
N ASN A 117 12.36 8.22 -7.12
CA ASN A 117 12.60 8.25 -8.56
C ASN A 117 11.71 7.24 -9.31
N ALA A 118 11.80 7.24 -10.64
CA ALA A 118 11.02 6.36 -11.50
C ALA A 118 11.34 4.87 -11.30
N ALA A 119 12.58 4.50 -10.96
CA ALA A 119 12.94 3.10 -10.73
C ALA A 119 12.28 2.56 -9.45
N VAL A 120 12.34 3.34 -8.35
CA VAL A 120 11.63 3.02 -7.10
C VAL A 120 10.12 2.97 -7.33
N ARG A 121 9.58 3.83 -8.20
CA ARG A 121 8.19 3.80 -8.61
C ARG A 121 7.80 2.45 -9.24
N GLU A 122 8.57 1.96 -10.20
CA GLU A 122 8.30 0.68 -10.87
C GLU A 122 8.50 -0.52 -9.92
N GLU A 123 9.52 -0.49 -9.05
CA GLU A 123 9.71 -1.51 -7.99
C GLU A 123 8.46 -1.63 -7.12
N MET A 124 7.96 -0.50 -6.61
CA MET A 124 6.78 -0.51 -5.75
C MET A 124 5.51 -0.87 -6.52
N LYS A 125 5.36 -0.45 -7.78
CA LYS A 125 4.24 -0.88 -8.63
C LYS A 125 4.20 -2.41 -8.73
N ALA A 126 5.31 -3.05 -9.08
CA ALA A 126 5.41 -4.50 -9.19
C ALA A 126 5.09 -5.19 -7.86
N ARG A 127 5.61 -4.67 -6.74
CA ARG A 127 5.28 -5.18 -5.40
C ARG A 127 3.77 -5.14 -5.14
N TRP A 128 3.10 -4.02 -5.37
CA TRP A 128 1.67 -3.90 -5.06
C TRP A 128 0.79 -4.70 -6.02
N GLU A 129 1.19 -4.84 -7.28
CA GLU A 129 0.56 -5.77 -8.24
C GLU A 129 0.65 -7.22 -7.77
N HIS A 130 1.81 -7.63 -7.24
CA HIS A 130 1.99 -8.97 -6.69
C HIS A 130 1.17 -9.18 -5.41
N VAL A 131 1.24 -8.26 -4.44
CA VAL A 131 0.50 -8.33 -3.18
C VAL A 131 -1.01 -8.40 -3.43
N ILE A 132 -1.55 -7.54 -4.30
CA ILE A 132 -3.00 -7.53 -4.55
C ILE A 132 -3.48 -8.79 -5.25
N MET A 133 -2.62 -9.44 -6.04
CA MET A 133 -2.89 -10.74 -6.65
C MET A 133 -2.98 -11.83 -5.57
N GLN A 134 -2.01 -11.90 -4.66
CA GLN A 134 -2.01 -12.86 -3.56
C GLN A 134 -3.23 -12.69 -2.64
N ILE A 135 -3.58 -11.45 -2.27
CA ILE A 135 -4.81 -11.18 -1.48
C ILE A 135 -6.06 -11.63 -2.26
N SER A 136 -6.09 -11.39 -3.57
CA SER A 136 -7.21 -11.79 -4.41
C SER A 136 -7.37 -13.31 -4.49
N GLU A 137 -6.27 -14.06 -4.50
CA GLU A 137 -6.30 -15.53 -4.48
C GLU A 137 -6.78 -16.07 -3.12
N SER A 138 -6.41 -15.41 -2.01
CA SER A 138 -6.93 -15.73 -0.66
C SER A 138 -8.38 -15.30 -0.41
N SER A 139 -9.01 -14.59 -1.37
CA SER A 139 -10.39 -14.11 -1.27
C SER A 139 -11.42 -15.00 -1.96
N VAL A 140 -10.96 -16.07 -2.63
CA VAL A 140 -11.79 -17.06 -3.33
C VAL A 140 -12.12 -18.23 -2.40
#